data_AF-A0A6A4V1J6-F1
#
_entry.id   AF-A0A6A4V1J6-F1
#
_cell.length_a   1.000
_cell.length_b   1.000
_cell.length_c   1.000
_cell.angle_alpha   90.00
_cell.angle_beta   90.00
_cell.angle_gamma   90.00
#
_symmetry.space_group_name_H-M   'P 1'
#
loop_
_entity.id
_entity.type
_entity.pdbx_description
1 polymer ?
#
loop_
_entity_poly.entity_id
_entity_poly.type
_entity_poly.pdbx_seq_one_letter_code
_entity_poly.pdbx_strand_id
1 'polypeptide(L)'
;MPDMGRVLKLAYPARRIPTRVAPYPILRLLALFDPQIRAILPSVGVAHPMSNARARADMAMNFISPEGALRATAAWLIAAKEV
;
A
#
# COMPACT_ATOMS: atom_id res chain seq x y z
N MET A 1 6.02 -1.63 -2.38
CA MET A 1 4.93 -1.45 -3.37
C MET A 1 4.94 -0.01 -3.92
N PRO A 2 5.87 0.34 -4.83
CA PRO A 2 5.91 1.68 -5.41
C PRO A 2 4.66 2.01 -6.24
N ASP A 3 3.97 1.00 -6.79
CA ASP A 3 2.86 1.20 -7.71
C ASP A 3 1.61 1.77 -7.02
N MET A 4 1.31 1.35 -5.79
CA MET A 4 0.24 1.95 -5.00
C MET A 4 0.52 3.44 -4.73
N GLY A 5 1.77 3.78 -4.41
CA GLY A 5 2.19 5.17 -4.23
C GLY A 5 2.06 6.00 -5.50
N ARG A 6 2.36 5.42 -6.67
CA ARG A 6 2.17 6.09 -7.97
C ARG A 6 0.70 6.33 -8.28
N VAL A 7 -0.16 5.33 -8.09
CA VAL A 7 -1.63 5.46 -8.26
C VAL A 7 -2.17 6.60 -7.40
N LEU A 8 -1.76 6.66 -6.13
CA LEU A 8 -2.19 7.73 -5.24
C LEU A 8 -1.61 9.10 -5.62
N LYS A 9 -0.35 9.16 -6.06
CA LYS A 9 0.27 10.42 -6.51
C LYS A 9 -0.41 10.99 -7.77
N LEU A 10 -0.84 10.12 -8.67
CA LEU A 10 -1.64 10.50 -9.85
C LEU A 10 -3.03 11.01 -9.45
N ALA A 11 -3.69 10.35 -8.49
CA ALA A 11 -5.01 10.75 -8.01
C ALA A 11 -4.98 12.05 -7.16
N TYR A 12 -3.88 12.29 -6.43
CA TYR A 12 -3.72 13.43 -5.53
C TYR A 12 -2.41 14.19 -5.78
N PRO A 13 -2.27 14.87 -6.94
CA PRO A 13 -1.00 15.46 -7.37
C PRO A 13 -0.48 16.56 -6.43
N ALA A 14 -1.39 17.32 -5.80
CA ALA A 14 -1.07 18.37 -4.85
C ALA A 14 -0.46 17.86 -3.52
N ARG A 15 -0.61 16.56 -3.20
CA ARG A 15 -0.11 15.99 -1.94
C ARG A 15 1.30 15.42 -2.08
N ARG A 16 2.08 15.52 -1.00
CA ARG A 16 3.43 14.93 -0.90
C ARG A 16 3.32 13.43 -0.60
N ILE A 17 3.31 12.62 -1.65
CA ILE A 17 3.24 11.15 -1.56
C ILE A 17 4.58 10.56 -2.02
N PRO A 18 5.31 9.82 -1.16
CA PRO A 18 6.57 9.20 -1.54
C PRO A 18 6.33 8.02 -2.49
N THR A 19 7.00 8.04 -3.65
CA THR A 19 6.94 6.97 -4.67
C THR A 19 8.24 6.18 -4.79
N ARG A 20 9.30 6.64 -4.15
CA ARG A 20 10.63 6.00 -4.19
C ARG A 20 10.71 4.91 -3.12
N VAL A 21 11.40 3.83 -3.47
CA VAL A 21 11.70 2.73 -2.54
C VAL A 21 13.01 3.06 -1.83
N ALA A 22 13.03 2.93 -0.51
CA ALA A 22 14.24 3.09 0.27
C ALA A 22 15.21 1.91 0.04
N PRO A 23 16.52 2.15 -0.17
CA PRO A 23 17.51 1.09 -0.27
C PRO A 23 17.57 0.23 1.00
N TYR A 24 17.72 -1.10 0.82
CA TYR A 24 17.74 -2.06 1.92
C TYR A 24 18.83 -1.79 2.99
N PRO A 25 20.07 -1.36 2.66
CA PRO A 25 21.08 -1.05 3.68
C PRO A 25 20.65 0.07 4.63
N ILE A 26 19.94 1.09 4.11
CA ILE A 26 19.44 2.21 4.90
C ILE A 26 18.32 1.72 5.82
N LEU A 27 17.41 0.88 5.33
CA LEU A 27 16.36 0.29 6.16
C LEU A 27 16.92 -0.58 7.29
N ARG A 28 18.01 -1.34 7.03
CA ARG A 28 18.72 -2.10 8.07
C ARG A 28 19.32 -1.20 9.15
N LEU A 29 19.89 -0.06 8.77
CA LEU A 29 20.42 0.91 9.72
C LEU A 29 19.29 1.51 10.58
N LEU A 30 18.19 1.94 9.96
CA LEU A 30 17.04 2.51 10.66
C LEU A 30 16.35 1.50 11.60
N ALA A 31 16.33 0.21 11.24
CA ALA A 31 15.78 -0.85 12.06
C ALA A 31 16.51 -1.05 13.41
N LEU A 32 17.73 -0.52 13.57
CA LEU A 32 18.44 -0.55 14.85
C LEU A 32 17.84 0.44 15.86
N PHE A 33 17.22 1.53 15.38
CA PHE A 33 16.69 2.61 16.21
C PHE A 33 15.17 2.57 16.31
N ASP A 34 14.48 1.99 15.31
CA ASP A 34 13.03 1.94 15.25
C ASP A 34 12.52 0.48 15.33
N PRO A 35 11.80 0.11 16.41
CA PRO A 35 11.30 -1.25 16.58
C PRO A 35 10.17 -1.61 15.59
N GLN A 36 9.43 -0.63 15.07
CA GLN A 36 8.40 -0.86 14.04
C GLN A 36 9.06 -1.18 12.70
N ILE A 37 10.13 -0.46 12.32
CA ILE A 37 10.91 -0.77 11.12
C ILE A 37 11.52 -2.16 11.23
N ARG A 38 12.07 -2.51 12.40
CA ARG A 38 12.63 -3.85 12.65
C ARG A 38 11.60 -4.97 12.46
N ALA A 39 10.36 -4.76 12.91
CA ALA A 39 9.30 -5.75 12.80
C ALA A 39 8.85 -5.99 11.34
N ILE A 40 8.77 -4.93 10.54
CA ILE A 40 8.32 -5.04 9.13
C ILE A 40 9.44 -5.41 8.17
N LEU A 41 10.71 -5.17 8.52
CA LEU A 41 11.86 -5.34 7.61
C LEU A 41 11.87 -6.68 6.85
N PRO A 42 11.58 -7.85 7.47
CA PRO A 42 11.59 -9.14 6.76
C PRO A 42 10.53 -9.26 5.67
N SER A 43 9.40 -8.54 5.79
CA SER A 43 8.31 -8.58 4.81
C SER A 43 8.41 -7.49 3.74
N VAL A 44 9.33 -6.52 3.90
CA VAL A 44 9.52 -5.44 2.92
C VAL A 44 9.98 -6.01 1.58
N GLY A 45 9.23 -5.72 0.52
CA GLY A 45 9.55 -6.13 -0.85
C GLY A 45 9.06 -7.54 -1.22
N VAL A 46 8.54 -8.29 -0.25
CA VAL A 46 7.92 -9.60 -0.51
C VAL A 46 6.48 -9.39 -0.96
N ALA A 47 6.16 -9.85 -2.17
CA ALA A 47 4.79 -9.91 -2.67
C ALA A 47 4.23 -11.30 -2.44
N HIS A 48 3.07 -11.39 -1.78
CA HIS A 48 2.31 -12.63 -1.67
C HIS A 48 1.21 -12.62 -2.74
N PRO A 49 1.43 -13.26 -3.90
CA PRO A 49 0.40 -13.32 -4.93
C PRO A 49 -0.80 -14.09 -4.41
N MET A 50 -1.97 -13.47 -4.47
CA MET A 50 -3.24 -14.07 -4.06
C MET A 50 -4.20 -14.08 -5.25
N SER A 51 -4.95 -15.16 -5.41
CA SER A 51 -5.97 -15.29 -6.45
C SER A 51 -7.36 -15.30 -5.83
N ASN A 52 -8.27 -14.53 -6.43
CA ASN A 52 -9.70 -14.53 -6.10
C ASN A 52 -10.55 -15.29 -7.12
N ALA A 53 -9.92 -16.07 -8.02
CA ALA A 53 -10.62 -16.80 -9.07
C ALA A 53 -11.68 -17.76 -8.51
N ARG A 54 -11.33 -18.50 -7.46
CA ARG A 54 -12.23 -19.46 -6.82
C ARG A 54 -13.44 -18.79 -6.16
N ALA A 55 -13.24 -17.65 -5.51
CA ALA A 55 -14.34 -16.89 -4.92
C ALA A 55 -15.32 -16.35 -5.97
N ARG A 56 -14.82 -15.96 -7.15
CA ARG A 56 -15.68 -15.56 -8.28
C ARG A 56 -16.45 -16.74 -8.85
N ALA A 57 -15.78 -17.88 -9.04
CA ALA A 57 -16.36 -19.07 -9.65
C ALA A 57 -17.39 -19.77 -8.74
N ASP A 58 -17.02 -20.01 -7.49
CA ASP A 58 -17.80 -20.87 -6.58
C ASP A 58 -18.87 -20.07 -5.81
N MET A 59 -18.63 -18.78 -5.57
CA MET A 59 -19.47 -17.95 -4.69
C MET A 59 -20.16 -16.79 -5.42
N ALA A 60 -20.01 -16.69 -6.75
CA ALA A 60 -20.55 -15.60 -7.57
C ALA A 60 -20.23 -14.19 -7.04
N MET A 61 -19.07 -14.03 -6.36
CA MET A 61 -18.72 -12.81 -5.68
C MET A 61 -18.11 -11.77 -6.64
N ASN A 62 -18.61 -10.54 -6.58
CA ASN A 62 -18.07 -9.41 -7.33
C ASN A 62 -17.13 -8.57 -6.45
N PHE A 63 -15.89 -8.38 -6.91
CA PHE A 63 -14.88 -7.59 -6.22
C PHE A 63 -14.65 -6.26 -6.94
N ILE A 64 -14.52 -5.18 -6.17
CA ILE A 64 -14.05 -3.89 -6.70
C ILE A 64 -12.58 -4.00 -7.15
N SER A 65 -12.17 -3.12 -8.07
CA SER A 65 -10.78 -3.10 -8.52
C SER A 65 -9.84 -2.67 -7.39
N PRO A 66 -8.60 -3.19 -7.32
CA PRO A 66 -7.62 -2.78 -6.31
C PRO A 66 -7.37 -1.27 -6.29
N GLU A 67 -7.34 -0.65 -7.46
CA GLU A 67 -7.20 0.80 -7.60
C GLU A 67 -8.42 1.57 -7.06
N GLY A 68 -9.63 1.08 -7.34
CA GLY A 68 -10.86 1.68 -6.83
C GLY A 68 -10.93 1.64 -5.30
N ALA A 69 -10.59 0.48 -4.71
CA ALA A 69 -10.48 0.33 -3.26
C ALA A 69 -9.46 1.30 -2.65
N LEU A 70 -8.27 1.39 -3.26
CA LEU A 70 -7.20 2.27 -2.79
C LEU A 70 -7.60 3.75 -2.80
N ARG A 71 -8.26 4.20 -3.89
CA ARG A 71 -8.74 5.58 -4.01
C ARG A 71 -9.85 5.90 -3.01
N ALA A 72 -10.79 4.97 -2.79
CA ALA A 72 -11.88 5.12 -1.83
C ALA A 72 -11.34 5.28 -0.39
N THR A 73 -10.40 4.42 0.02
CA THR A 73 -9.75 4.52 1.34
C THR A 73 -8.99 5.84 1.48
N ALA A 74 -8.26 6.26 0.46
CA ALA A 74 -7.55 7.54 0.49
C ALA A 74 -8.51 8.73 0.61
N ALA A 75 -9.64 8.71 -0.10
CA ALA A 75 -10.65 9.76 0.00
C ALA A 75 -11.24 9.84 1.42
N TRP A 76 -11.53 8.69 2.03
CA TRP A 76 -12.03 8.64 3.41
C TRP A 76 -11.00 9.17 4.42
N LEU A 77 -9.72 8.78 4.31
CA LEU A 77 -8.66 9.26 5.20
C LEU A 77 -8.42 10.77 5.09
N ILE A 78 -8.64 11.35 3.91
CA ILE A 78 -8.55 12.80 3.71
C ILE A 78 -9.69 13.48 4.45
N ALA A 79 -10.93 13.01 4.28
CA ALA A 79 -12.10 13.57 4.95
C ALA A 79 -12.02 13.39 6.48
N ALA A 80 -11.57 12.22 6.96
CA ALA A 80 -11.46 11.92 8.38
C ALA A 80 -10.36 12.73 9.10
N LYS A 81 -9.35 13.22 8.36
CA LYS A 81 -8.29 14.09 8.92
C LYS A 81 -8.74 15.55 9.10
N GLU A 82 -9.83 15.95 8.43
CA GLU A 82 -10.41 17.30 8.52
C GLU A 82 -11.43 17.43 9.66
N VAL A 83 -11.65 16.35 10.43
CA VAL A 83 -12.43 16.29 11.68
C VAL A 83 -11.49 16.25 12.87
#